data_AF-A0AAE1U8V4-F1
#
_entry.id   AF-A0AAE1U8V4-F1
#
_cell.length_a   1.000
_cell.length_b   1.000
_cell.length_c   1.000
_cell.angle_alpha   90.00
_cell.angle_beta   90.00
_cell.angle_gamma   90.00
#
_symmetry.space_group_name_H-M   'P 1'
#
loop_
_entity.id
_entity.type
_entity.pdbx_description
1 polymer ?
#
loop_
_entity_poly.entity_id
_entity_poly.type
_entity_poly.pdbx_seq_one_letter_code
_entity_poly.pdbx_strand_id
1 'polypeptide(L)'
;MIINNAYVDDILYSTDNVENAVSLIHDTERILARGNFRVKHWIVSGHYESCNVNVIDSDCEKILGLRWNPKEDYFSFIVKVNFSPRVRKIRSGPNLERDEIDIKFPEILTRRMILSQIASLYDPLRLAVPVILQGKNLMRSMITKGAASGSNDGGIKWDEPLDTSVVHEWKTFFKELYELEELTFRRPLKPSNALGNPSLIIFSDSSKQAYGACAYVRWQTSKDKFDANVIIAKSKIAPVKQLTIPHLELCGALMAARLRESLVKEFQWEFESVYHIVDSLIVRSQIQKESHGFNAFVAARIAEIQVKTNPREWWWVNTAQNIADLTSKPCTPEKIGKDSAWQNGPKFLTLPISEWPISQKCESELTDRIGITMTVAKVNQDITNLKVIAVE
;
A
#
# COMPACT_ATOMS: atom_id res chain seq x y z
N MET A 1 -27.78 5.27 2.27
CA MET A 1 -26.93 5.63 1.12
C MET A 1 -26.43 7.07 1.21
N ILE A 2 -27.29 8.09 1.03
CA ILE A 2 -26.89 9.51 0.90
C ILE A 2 -26.01 10.04 2.04
N ILE A 3 -26.41 9.85 3.30
CA ILE A 3 -25.69 10.43 4.46
C ILE A 3 -24.26 9.87 4.60
N ASN A 4 -24.09 8.57 4.37
CA ASN A 4 -22.85 7.87 4.70
C ASN A 4 -21.95 7.61 3.49
N ASN A 5 -22.44 7.80 2.26
CA ASN A 5 -21.70 7.44 1.04
C ASN A 5 -21.76 8.52 -0.05
N ALA A 6 -22.04 9.76 0.34
CA ALA A 6 -21.86 10.92 -0.51
C ALA A 6 -20.48 11.54 -0.27
N TYR A 7 -19.80 11.92 -1.34
CA TYR A 7 -18.56 12.68 -1.30
C TYR A 7 -18.67 13.87 -2.25
N VAL A 8 -18.79 15.07 -1.68
CA VAL A 8 -19.07 16.31 -2.44
C VAL A 8 -20.35 16.14 -3.27
N ASP A 9 -20.23 16.01 -4.58
CA ASP A 9 -21.32 15.86 -5.55
C ASP A 9 -21.54 14.41 -6.01
N ASP A 10 -20.63 13.50 -5.64
CA ASP A 10 -20.71 12.08 -6.00
C ASP A 10 -21.42 11.27 -4.91
N ILE A 11 -22.26 10.30 -5.31
CA ILE A 11 -22.85 9.29 -4.42
C ILE A 11 -22.41 7.92 -4.92
N LEU A 12 -21.79 7.14 -4.03
CA LEU A 12 -21.23 5.84 -4.36
C LEU A 12 -21.86 4.79 -3.46
N TYR A 13 -22.27 3.65 -4.02
CA TYR A 13 -22.78 2.56 -3.20
C TYR A 13 -22.55 1.22 -3.90
N SER A 14 -22.52 0.14 -3.12
CA SER A 14 -22.40 -1.22 -3.63
C SER A 14 -23.47 -2.10 -2.98
N THR A 15 -24.05 -2.99 -3.76
CA THR A 15 -25.11 -3.90 -3.36
C THR A 15 -24.89 -5.27 -4.00
N ASP A 16 -25.49 -6.30 -3.43
CA ASP A 16 -25.29 -7.69 -3.84
C ASP A 16 -26.03 -8.07 -5.14
N ASN A 17 -27.06 -7.31 -5.53
CA ASN A 17 -27.84 -7.58 -6.74
C ASN A 17 -28.39 -6.32 -7.40
N VAL A 18 -28.83 -6.50 -8.65
CA VAL A 18 -29.28 -5.43 -9.55
C VAL A 18 -30.61 -4.85 -9.07
N GLU A 19 -31.52 -5.67 -8.57
CA GLU A 19 -32.85 -5.24 -8.11
C GLU A 19 -32.75 -4.24 -6.95
N ASN A 20 -31.87 -4.52 -5.99
CA ASN A 20 -31.57 -3.62 -4.88
C ASN A 20 -30.92 -2.32 -5.38
N ALA A 21 -30.05 -2.40 -6.40
CA ALA A 21 -29.43 -1.20 -6.99
C ALA A 21 -30.49 -0.28 -7.60
N VAL A 22 -31.41 -0.85 -8.40
CA VAL A 22 -32.54 -0.13 -9.02
C VAL A 22 -33.41 0.54 -7.97
N SER A 23 -33.79 -0.19 -6.92
CA SER A 23 -34.60 0.33 -5.83
C SER A 23 -33.90 1.50 -5.12
N LEU A 24 -32.61 1.37 -4.82
CA LEU A 24 -31.81 2.43 -4.20
C LEU A 24 -31.69 3.67 -5.07
N ILE A 25 -31.56 3.51 -6.39
CA ILE A 25 -31.52 4.62 -7.33
C ILE A 25 -32.83 5.41 -7.26
N HIS A 26 -33.98 4.74 -7.41
CA HIS A 26 -35.29 5.39 -7.37
C HIS A 26 -35.57 6.08 -6.03
N ASP A 27 -35.25 5.41 -4.92
CA ASP A 27 -35.43 5.98 -3.58
C ASP A 27 -34.54 7.21 -3.38
N THR A 28 -33.31 7.19 -3.89
CA THR A 28 -32.38 8.30 -3.80
C THR A 28 -32.84 9.50 -4.62
N GLU A 29 -33.26 9.29 -5.87
CA GLU A 29 -33.82 10.36 -6.71
C GLU A 29 -35.06 10.97 -6.08
N ARG A 30 -35.96 10.15 -5.53
CA ARG A 30 -37.16 10.63 -4.82
C ARG A 30 -36.81 11.50 -3.61
N ILE A 31 -35.80 11.12 -2.82
CA ILE A 31 -35.35 11.91 -1.66
C ILE A 31 -34.71 13.22 -2.11
N LEU A 32 -33.81 13.17 -3.10
CA LEU A 32 -33.12 14.35 -3.64
C LEU A 32 -34.10 15.35 -4.28
N ALA A 33 -35.13 14.86 -4.97
CA ALA A 33 -36.16 15.68 -5.59
C ALA A 33 -36.93 16.54 -4.56
N ARG A 34 -37.09 16.08 -3.32
CA ARG A 34 -37.70 16.88 -2.24
C ARG A 34 -36.86 18.11 -1.88
N GLY A 35 -35.55 18.03 -2.07
CA GLY A 35 -34.61 19.16 -1.94
C GLY A 35 -34.38 19.91 -3.26
N ASN A 36 -35.17 19.65 -4.30
CA ASN A 36 -34.99 20.18 -5.65
C ASN A 36 -33.62 19.86 -6.29
N PHE A 37 -32.97 18.79 -5.83
CA PHE A 37 -31.77 18.24 -6.46
C PHE A 37 -32.16 17.23 -7.55
N ARG A 38 -31.36 17.18 -8.62
CA ARG A 38 -31.54 16.22 -9.73
C ARG A 38 -30.23 15.49 -9.98
N VAL A 39 -30.31 14.16 -10.08
CA VAL A 39 -29.19 13.33 -10.50
C VAL A 39 -29.04 13.44 -12.01
N LYS A 40 -27.82 13.65 -12.51
CA LYS A 40 -27.56 13.79 -13.96
C LYS A 40 -27.66 12.46 -14.68
N HIS A 41 -27.02 11.43 -14.13
CA HIS A 41 -26.99 10.08 -14.62
C HIS A 41 -26.47 9.14 -13.53
N TRP A 42 -26.66 7.84 -13.73
CA TRP A 42 -26.07 6.78 -12.94
C TRP A 42 -25.09 5.97 -13.78
N ILE A 43 -24.11 5.36 -13.12
CA ILE A 43 -23.20 4.38 -13.73
C ILE A 43 -23.25 3.15 -12.84
N VAL A 44 -23.40 1.97 -13.44
CA VAL A 44 -23.55 0.69 -12.73
C VAL A 44 -22.49 -0.27 -13.25
N SER A 45 -21.89 -1.07 -12.36
CA SER A 45 -20.94 -2.11 -12.74
C SER A 45 -21.61 -3.31 -13.41
N GLY A 46 -20.96 -3.92 -14.39
CA GLY A 46 -21.41 -5.13 -15.08
C GLY A 46 -22.31 -4.86 -16.30
N HIS A 47 -22.88 -5.92 -16.88
CA HIS A 47 -23.85 -5.80 -17.96
C HIS A 47 -25.22 -5.43 -17.40
N TYR A 48 -25.73 -4.27 -17.81
CA TYR A 48 -27.02 -3.75 -17.38
C TYR A 48 -27.94 -3.59 -18.59
N GLU A 49 -28.79 -4.58 -18.84
CA GLU A 49 -29.83 -4.51 -19.87
C GLU A 49 -31.16 -4.10 -19.23
N SER A 50 -31.61 -2.89 -19.54
CA SER A 50 -32.97 -2.39 -19.28
C SER A 50 -33.41 -2.30 -17.81
N CYS A 51 -33.33 -1.09 -17.27
CA CYS A 51 -34.28 -0.60 -16.28
C CYS A 51 -34.64 0.83 -16.67
N ASN A 52 -35.81 1.32 -16.25
CA ASN A 52 -36.31 2.69 -16.52
C ASN A 52 -35.52 3.77 -15.75
N VAL A 53 -34.18 3.72 -15.80
CA VAL A 53 -33.25 4.57 -15.06
C VAL A 53 -32.26 5.14 -16.07
N ASN A 54 -31.87 6.41 -15.89
CA ASN A 54 -30.89 7.06 -16.75
C ASN A 54 -29.46 6.60 -16.42
N VAL A 55 -29.13 5.37 -16.86
CA VAL A 55 -27.80 4.77 -16.71
C VAL A 55 -27.00 5.03 -17.99
N ILE A 56 -25.78 5.55 -17.85
CA ILE A 56 -24.85 5.70 -18.98
C ILE A 56 -24.02 4.43 -19.11
N ASP A 57 -24.01 3.87 -20.31
CA ASP A 57 -23.04 2.85 -20.68
C ASP A 57 -21.70 3.53 -20.99
N SER A 58 -20.70 3.29 -20.15
CA SER A 58 -19.36 3.87 -20.29
C SER A 58 -18.31 2.81 -20.09
N ASP A 59 -17.29 2.81 -20.96
CA ASP A 59 -16.14 1.93 -20.86
C ASP A 59 -15.07 2.49 -19.90
N CYS A 60 -15.18 3.77 -19.52
CA CYS A 60 -14.18 4.45 -18.72
C CYS A 60 -14.72 5.71 -18.02
N GLU A 61 -14.78 5.66 -16.70
CA GLU A 61 -15.22 6.75 -15.84
C GLU A 61 -14.19 7.11 -14.79
N LYS A 62 -14.42 8.21 -14.07
CA LYS A 62 -13.61 8.60 -12.92
C LYS A 62 -14.42 8.49 -11.64
N ILE A 63 -13.94 7.71 -10.69
CA ILE A 63 -14.50 7.63 -9.33
C ILE A 63 -13.47 8.17 -8.35
N LEU A 64 -13.81 9.27 -7.67
CA LEU A 64 -12.96 9.91 -6.66
C LEU A 64 -11.52 10.21 -7.14
N GLY A 65 -11.30 10.33 -8.46
CA GLY A 65 -9.98 10.59 -9.05
C GLY A 65 -9.22 9.36 -9.58
N LEU A 66 -9.73 8.15 -9.36
CA LEU A 66 -9.25 6.92 -10.03
C LEU A 66 -10.01 6.69 -11.34
N ARG A 67 -9.37 6.04 -12.31
CA ARG A 67 -10.05 5.55 -13.51
C ARG A 67 -10.76 4.24 -13.16
N TRP A 68 -12.00 4.09 -13.60
CA TRP A 68 -12.83 2.91 -13.38
C TRP A 68 -13.40 2.45 -14.72
N ASN A 69 -13.35 1.15 -14.99
CA ASN A 69 -14.08 0.51 -16.06
C ASN A 69 -15.33 -0.15 -15.45
N PRO A 70 -16.54 0.39 -15.67
CA PRO A 70 -17.78 -0.16 -15.12
C PRO A 70 -18.09 -1.57 -15.63
N LYS A 71 -17.83 -1.87 -16.91
CA LYS A 71 -18.19 -3.16 -17.53
C LYS A 71 -17.44 -4.33 -16.91
N GLU A 72 -16.12 -4.18 -16.79
CA GLU A 72 -15.24 -5.21 -16.22
C GLU A 72 -15.14 -5.10 -14.69
N ASP A 73 -15.50 -3.94 -14.13
CA ASP A 73 -15.41 -3.58 -12.73
C ASP A 73 -13.98 -3.54 -12.14
N TYR A 74 -13.08 -2.88 -12.87
CA TYR A 74 -11.68 -2.67 -12.47
C TYR A 74 -11.34 -1.19 -12.34
N PHE A 75 -10.49 -0.88 -11.38
CA PHE A 75 -9.78 0.39 -11.30
C PHE A 75 -8.48 0.35 -12.11
N SER A 76 -8.08 1.50 -12.63
CA SER A 76 -6.76 1.75 -13.21
C SER A 76 -6.24 3.13 -12.83
N PHE A 77 -4.96 3.38 -13.11
CA PHE A 77 -4.32 4.64 -12.77
C PHE A 77 -4.38 5.65 -13.92
N ILE A 78 -4.28 6.92 -13.56
CA ILE A 78 -4.06 8.02 -14.50
C ILE A 78 -2.74 8.67 -14.11
N VAL A 79 -1.77 8.58 -15.01
CA VAL A 79 -0.44 9.14 -14.83
C VAL A 79 -0.40 10.48 -15.57
N LYS A 80 0.07 11.52 -14.89
CA LYS A 80 0.16 12.87 -15.47
C LYS A 80 1.53 13.43 -15.18
N VAL A 81 2.37 13.46 -16.21
CA VAL A 81 3.69 14.10 -16.14
C VAL A 81 3.63 15.43 -16.88
N ASN A 82 3.77 16.55 -16.16
CA ASN A 82 3.62 17.88 -16.76
C ASN A 82 4.53 18.92 -16.10
N PHE A 83 5.57 19.35 -16.81
CA PHE A 83 6.61 20.25 -16.31
C PHE A 83 6.45 21.73 -16.70
N SER A 84 5.64 22.04 -17.71
CA SER A 84 4.53 22.97 -17.52
C SER A 84 4.61 24.15 -16.54
N PRO A 85 4.91 25.41 -16.88
CA PRO A 85 4.66 26.52 -15.96
C PRO A 85 3.20 26.52 -15.47
N ARG A 86 2.98 26.99 -14.23
CA ARG A 86 1.61 27.15 -13.71
C ARG A 86 1.13 28.58 -13.92
N VAL A 87 -0.02 28.72 -14.58
CA VAL A 87 -0.77 29.98 -14.70
C VAL A 87 -2.06 29.82 -13.91
N ARG A 88 -2.31 30.70 -12.93
CA ARG A 88 -3.49 30.63 -12.04
C ARG A 88 -3.69 29.24 -11.39
N LYS A 89 -2.59 28.62 -10.94
CA LYS A 89 -2.52 27.27 -10.32
C LYS A 89 -2.74 26.08 -11.28
N ILE A 90 -2.98 26.32 -12.58
CA ILE A 90 -3.16 25.28 -13.60
C ILE A 90 -1.91 25.20 -14.47
N ARG A 91 -1.52 23.99 -14.90
CA ARG A 91 -0.41 23.80 -15.85
C ARG A 91 -0.80 24.38 -17.22
N SER A 92 0.08 25.19 -17.81
CA SER A 92 -0.22 25.92 -19.05
C SER A 92 -0.15 25.08 -20.31
N GLY A 93 0.61 23.98 -20.29
CA GLY A 93 0.80 23.05 -21.39
C GLY A 93 0.21 21.66 -21.11
N PRO A 94 0.18 20.79 -22.12
CA PRO A 94 -0.35 19.43 -22.00
C PRO A 94 0.53 18.55 -21.10
N ASN A 95 -0.03 17.42 -20.66
CA ASN A 95 0.78 16.36 -20.06
C ASN A 95 1.64 15.73 -21.17
N LEU A 96 2.84 15.29 -20.82
CA LEU A 96 3.71 14.54 -21.72
C LEU A 96 3.19 13.12 -21.84
N GLU A 97 3.13 12.58 -23.05
CA GLU A 97 2.93 11.14 -23.25
C GLU A 97 4.22 10.34 -22.95
N ARG A 98 4.11 9.01 -22.82
CA ARG A 98 5.25 8.14 -22.44
C ARG A 98 6.43 8.27 -23.41
N ASP A 99 6.14 8.26 -24.71
CA ASP A 99 7.10 8.41 -25.81
C ASP A 99 7.67 9.83 -25.89
N GLU A 100 6.90 10.83 -25.51
CA GLU A 100 7.34 12.22 -25.47
C GLU A 100 8.31 12.53 -24.33
N ILE A 101 8.35 11.70 -23.27
CA ILE A 101 9.33 11.87 -22.18
C ILE A 101 10.75 11.88 -22.76
N ASP A 102 11.06 11.18 -23.85
CA ASP A 102 12.42 11.21 -24.36
C ASP A 102 12.88 12.55 -24.90
N ILE A 103 11.93 13.28 -25.46
CA ILE A 103 12.19 14.44 -26.32
C ILE A 103 11.84 15.74 -25.58
N LYS A 104 10.77 15.72 -24.78
CA LYS A 104 10.17 16.89 -24.14
C LYS A 104 10.40 16.97 -22.63
N PHE A 105 11.24 16.09 -22.07
CA PHE A 105 11.65 16.22 -20.66
C PHE A 105 12.40 17.54 -20.45
N PRO A 106 12.19 18.25 -19.33
CA PRO A 106 12.84 19.53 -19.10
C PRO A 106 14.36 19.37 -19.00
N GLU A 107 15.10 20.21 -19.73
CA GLU A 107 16.57 20.30 -19.62
C GLU A 107 17.01 20.75 -18.21
N ILE A 108 16.28 21.71 -17.64
CA ILE A 108 16.45 22.17 -16.26
C ILE A 108 15.37 21.54 -15.40
N LEU A 109 15.75 20.50 -14.66
CA LEU A 109 14.91 19.86 -13.67
C LEU A 109 15.30 20.31 -12.27
N THR A 110 14.32 20.60 -11.42
CA THR A 110 14.54 20.97 -10.02
C THR A 110 13.86 19.98 -9.07
N ARG A 111 14.30 19.95 -7.81
CA ARG A 111 13.68 19.12 -6.76
C ARG A 111 12.19 19.42 -6.59
N ARG A 112 11.80 20.70 -6.65
CA ARG A 112 10.41 21.14 -6.53
C ARG A 112 9.55 20.59 -7.66
N MET A 113 10.07 20.59 -8.89
CA MET A 113 9.36 20.06 -10.05
C MET A 113 9.08 18.58 -9.90
N ILE A 114 10.09 17.78 -9.51
CA ILE A 114 9.96 16.35 -9.27
C ILE A 114 8.93 16.05 -8.18
N LEU A 115 9.08 16.68 -7.02
CA LEU A 115 8.19 16.44 -5.88
C LEU A 115 6.73 16.75 -6.26
N SER A 116 6.52 17.81 -7.04
CA SER A 116 5.17 18.13 -7.53
C SER A 116 4.59 17.05 -8.45
N GLN A 117 5.39 16.34 -9.25
CA GLN A 117 4.88 15.26 -10.11
C GLN A 117 4.58 14.00 -9.29
N ILE A 118 5.48 13.59 -8.40
CA ILE A 118 5.27 12.40 -7.56
C ILE A 118 4.02 12.59 -6.69
N ALA A 119 3.86 13.79 -6.12
CA ALA A 119 2.71 14.10 -5.26
C ALA A 119 1.38 14.22 -6.05
N SER A 120 1.41 14.40 -7.37
CA SER A 120 0.20 14.48 -8.19
C SER A 120 -0.38 13.12 -8.57
N LEU A 121 0.36 12.03 -8.41
CA LEU A 121 -0.18 10.69 -8.61
C LEU A 121 -1.20 10.39 -7.52
N TYR A 122 -2.46 10.25 -7.93
CA TYR A 122 -3.57 9.98 -7.04
C TYR A 122 -3.75 8.47 -6.86
N ASP A 123 -3.51 7.99 -5.63
CA ASP A 123 -3.64 6.59 -5.24
C ASP A 123 -4.17 6.51 -3.80
N PRO A 124 -5.50 6.57 -3.59
CA PRO A 124 -6.12 6.66 -2.27
C PRO A 124 -5.98 5.35 -1.49
N LEU A 125 -6.04 4.21 -2.18
CA LEU A 125 -5.87 2.86 -1.63
C LEU A 125 -4.41 2.40 -1.59
N ARG A 126 -3.49 3.23 -2.11
CA ARG A 126 -2.04 2.95 -2.14
C ARG A 126 -1.71 1.62 -2.85
N LEU A 127 -2.49 1.24 -3.86
CA LEU A 127 -2.31 -0.04 -4.55
C LEU A 127 -1.02 -0.06 -5.38
N ALA A 128 -0.54 1.12 -5.82
CA ALA A 128 0.73 1.28 -6.53
C ALA A 128 1.91 1.63 -5.60
N VAL A 129 1.76 1.50 -4.27
CA VAL A 129 2.83 1.83 -3.33
C VAL A 129 4.18 1.16 -3.66
N PRO A 130 4.25 -0.10 -4.14
CA PRO A 130 5.53 -0.73 -4.46
C PRO A 130 6.32 -0.02 -5.57
N VAL A 131 5.63 0.56 -6.55
CA VAL A 131 6.25 1.34 -7.64
C VAL A 131 6.57 2.76 -7.16
N ILE A 132 5.61 3.41 -6.49
CA ILE A 132 5.77 4.79 -5.99
C ILE A 132 6.93 4.90 -4.98
N LEU A 133 7.22 3.81 -4.26
CA LEU A 133 8.33 3.75 -3.32
C LEU A 133 9.69 4.04 -3.99
N GLN A 134 9.88 3.65 -5.26
CA GLN A 134 11.10 3.96 -6.01
C GLN A 134 11.30 5.47 -6.13
N GLY A 135 10.27 6.21 -6.55
CA GLY A 135 10.30 7.67 -6.61
C GLY A 135 10.57 8.30 -5.24
N LYS A 136 9.95 7.78 -4.18
CA LYS A 136 10.22 8.27 -2.81
C LYS A 136 11.66 8.01 -2.37
N ASN A 137 12.24 6.86 -2.72
CA ASN A 137 13.63 6.51 -2.43
C ASN A 137 14.62 7.38 -3.22
N LEU A 138 14.36 7.63 -4.51
CA LEU A 138 15.13 8.55 -5.34
C LEU A 138 15.10 9.97 -4.74
N MET A 139 13.92 10.43 -4.33
CA MET A 139 13.75 11.72 -3.65
C MET A 139 14.55 11.80 -2.35
N ARG A 140 14.48 10.75 -1.51
CA ARG A 140 15.27 10.65 -0.27
C ARG A 140 16.76 10.71 -0.56
N SER A 141 17.24 9.89 -1.50
CA SER A 141 18.65 9.81 -1.91
C SER A 141 19.16 11.18 -2.33
N MET A 142 18.42 11.88 -3.19
CA MET A 142 18.73 13.23 -3.64
C MET A 142 18.86 14.22 -2.48
N ILE A 143 17.90 14.22 -1.53
CA ILE A 143 17.94 15.08 -0.34
C ILE A 143 19.18 14.77 0.51
N THR A 144 19.47 13.48 0.77
CA THR A 144 20.57 13.07 1.65
C THR A 144 21.97 13.27 1.06
N LYS A 145 22.15 13.05 -0.26
CA LYS A 145 23.45 13.23 -0.93
C LYS A 145 23.92 14.69 -0.88
N GLY A 146 22.99 15.63 -1.00
CA GLY A 146 23.31 17.05 -0.89
C GLY A 146 23.81 17.44 0.51
N ALA A 147 23.29 16.83 1.58
CA ALA A 147 23.71 17.14 2.94
C ALA A 147 25.14 16.66 3.29
N ALA A 148 25.70 15.70 2.53
CA ALA A 148 27.03 15.13 2.77
C ALA A 148 28.18 15.94 2.14
N SER A 149 27.89 16.95 1.31
CA SER A 149 28.89 17.70 0.53
C SER A 149 29.48 18.92 1.26
N GLY A 150 29.32 19.02 2.58
CA GLY A 150 29.98 20.03 3.42
C GLY A 150 29.51 21.48 3.22
N SER A 151 28.48 21.73 2.39
CA SER A 151 27.84 23.04 2.33
C SER A 151 26.98 23.25 3.58
N ASN A 152 27.22 24.35 4.30
CA ASN A 152 26.48 24.72 5.52
C ASN A 152 24.95 24.89 5.33
N ASP A 153 24.46 24.82 4.08
CA ASP A 153 23.05 24.96 3.69
C ASP A 153 22.31 23.63 3.41
N GLY A 154 22.95 22.45 3.57
CA GLY A 154 22.23 21.18 3.48
C GLY A 154 21.76 20.80 2.06
N GLY A 155 22.68 20.71 1.10
CA GLY A 155 22.42 20.11 -0.22
C GLY A 155 21.75 20.98 -1.29
N ILE A 156 21.45 20.38 -2.44
CA ILE A 156 20.89 21.08 -3.62
C ILE A 156 19.58 21.78 -3.22
N LYS A 157 19.45 23.08 -3.50
CA LYS A 157 18.26 23.85 -3.12
C LYS A 157 17.04 23.41 -3.94
N TRP A 158 15.85 23.76 -3.47
CA TRP A 158 14.58 23.30 -4.07
C TRP A 158 14.42 23.67 -5.55
N ASP A 159 14.99 24.80 -5.94
CA ASP A 159 14.85 25.42 -7.25
C ASP A 159 16.19 25.43 -8.04
N GLU A 160 17.22 24.77 -7.52
CA GLU A 160 18.49 24.59 -8.23
C GLU A 160 18.38 23.49 -9.31
N PRO A 161 19.04 23.67 -10.47
CA PRO A 161 19.17 22.63 -11.49
C PRO A 161 19.83 21.37 -10.95
N LEU A 162 19.37 20.20 -11.42
CA LEU A 162 19.94 18.90 -11.09
C LEU A 162 20.99 18.47 -12.12
N ASP A 163 21.96 17.68 -11.66
CA ASP A 163 22.98 17.07 -12.52
C ASP A 163 22.37 16.12 -13.55
N THR A 164 22.98 16.01 -14.72
CA THR A 164 22.51 15.20 -15.85
C THR A 164 22.25 13.73 -15.49
N SER A 165 23.09 13.15 -14.62
CA SER A 165 22.90 11.76 -14.14
C SER A 165 21.61 11.59 -13.35
N VAL A 166 21.30 12.55 -12.46
CA VAL A 166 20.06 12.57 -11.66
C VAL A 166 18.85 12.81 -12.57
N VAL A 167 18.96 13.69 -13.57
CA VAL A 167 17.91 13.91 -14.56
C VAL A 167 17.58 12.61 -15.30
N HIS A 168 18.59 11.84 -15.70
CA HIS A 168 18.39 10.55 -16.38
C HIS A 168 17.65 9.53 -15.50
N GLU A 169 18.02 9.40 -14.21
CA GLU A 169 17.30 8.52 -13.27
C GLU A 169 15.81 8.88 -13.16
N TRP A 170 15.49 10.17 -13.05
CA TRP A 170 14.10 10.64 -13.00
C TRP A 170 13.34 10.44 -14.30
N LYS A 171 14.01 10.66 -15.43
CA LYS A 171 13.44 10.43 -16.76
C LYS A 171 13.02 8.96 -16.92
N THR A 172 13.89 8.02 -16.53
CA THR A 172 13.58 6.59 -16.52
C THR A 172 12.41 6.27 -15.60
N PHE A 173 12.44 6.78 -14.36
CA PHE A 173 11.34 6.57 -13.41
C PHE A 173 9.99 7.06 -13.94
N PHE A 174 9.91 8.25 -14.56
CA PHE A 174 8.64 8.76 -15.10
C PHE A 174 8.13 7.94 -16.29
N LYS A 175 9.00 7.31 -17.08
CA LYS A 175 8.58 6.38 -18.13
C LYS A 175 8.01 5.09 -17.57
N GLU A 176 8.70 4.51 -16.58
CA GLU A 176 8.22 3.33 -15.84
C GLU A 176 6.89 3.64 -15.13
N LEU A 177 6.71 4.89 -14.66
CA LEU A 177 5.48 5.30 -14.01
C LEU A 177 4.27 5.21 -14.93
N TYR A 178 4.42 5.46 -16.24
CA TYR A 178 3.31 5.34 -17.21
C TYR A 178 2.81 3.91 -17.37
N GLU A 179 3.62 2.90 -17.07
CA GLU A 179 3.17 1.49 -17.07
C GLU A 179 2.12 1.22 -15.97
N LEU A 180 1.96 2.12 -14.99
CA LEU A 180 0.84 2.06 -14.05
C LEU A 180 -0.53 2.18 -14.74
N GLU A 181 -0.61 2.81 -15.91
CA GLU A 181 -1.87 2.93 -16.65
C GLU A 181 -2.34 1.59 -17.24
N GLU A 182 -1.42 0.64 -17.44
CA GLU A 182 -1.71 -0.72 -17.91
C GLU A 182 -2.20 -1.63 -16.76
N LEU A 183 -2.00 -1.19 -15.51
CA LEU A 183 -2.43 -1.95 -14.35
C LEU A 183 -3.93 -1.81 -14.12
N THR A 184 -4.56 -2.95 -13.85
CA THR A 184 -5.96 -3.04 -13.45
C THR A 184 -6.08 -3.72 -12.10
N PHE A 185 -6.98 -3.22 -11.24
CA PHE A 185 -7.26 -3.76 -9.91
C PHE A 185 -8.75 -4.02 -9.76
N ARG A 186 -9.14 -5.23 -9.36
CA ARG A 186 -10.55 -5.58 -9.18
C ARG A 186 -11.16 -4.69 -8.10
N ARG A 187 -12.15 -3.86 -8.45
CA ARG A 187 -12.88 -3.03 -7.47
C ARG A 187 -13.66 -3.88 -6.46
N PRO A 188 -14.45 -4.90 -6.86
CA PRO A 188 -15.27 -5.62 -5.91
C PRO A 188 -14.42 -6.47 -4.98
N LEU A 189 -14.54 -6.21 -3.68
CA LEU A 189 -13.84 -6.96 -2.63
C LEU A 189 -14.54 -8.27 -2.26
N LYS A 190 -15.84 -8.40 -2.53
CA LYS A 190 -16.65 -9.60 -2.29
C LYS A 190 -16.94 -10.32 -3.61
N PRO A 191 -16.47 -11.57 -3.79
CA PRO A 191 -16.86 -12.43 -4.92
C PRO A 191 -18.36 -12.70 -4.94
N SER A 192 -18.93 -12.93 -6.12
CA SER A 192 -20.35 -13.28 -6.28
C SER A 192 -20.74 -14.61 -5.62
N ASN A 193 -19.79 -15.54 -5.49
CA ASN A 193 -19.95 -16.83 -4.83
C ASN A 193 -19.39 -16.86 -3.39
N ALA A 194 -19.21 -15.70 -2.76
CA ALA A 194 -18.72 -15.62 -1.39
C ALA A 194 -19.67 -16.28 -0.38
N LEU A 195 -19.10 -17.03 0.57
CA LEU A 195 -19.82 -17.72 1.63
C LEU A 195 -19.43 -17.14 2.99
N GLY A 196 -20.42 -16.91 3.86
CA GLY A 196 -20.19 -16.47 5.24
C GLY A 196 -19.60 -15.06 5.34
N ASN A 197 -18.68 -14.88 6.28
CA ASN A 197 -17.95 -13.64 6.52
C ASN A 197 -16.48 -13.80 6.08
N PRO A 198 -15.77 -12.71 5.72
CA PRO A 198 -14.40 -12.81 5.26
C PRO A 198 -13.39 -12.84 6.42
N SER A 199 -12.19 -13.33 6.13
CA SER A 199 -11.00 -13.09 6.94
C SER A 199 -10.27 -11.81 6.48
N LEU A 200 -9.70 -11.07 7.43
CA LEU A 200 -8.77 -9.96 7.17
C LEU A 200 -7.34 -10.44 7.37
N ILE A 201 -6.50 -10.31 6.35
CA ILE A 201 -5.08 -10.69 6.42
C ILE A 201 -4.24 -9.43 6.23
N ILE A 202 -3.32 -9.17 7.15
CA ILE A 202 -2.47 -7.99 7.13
C ILE A 202 -1.02 -8.43 7.26
N PHE A 203 -0.25 -8.24 6.20
CA PHE A 203 1.19 -8.46 6.21
C PHE A 203 1.90 -7.16 6.58
N SER A 204 3.00 -7.23 7.31
CA SER A 204 3.93 -6.11 7.47
C SER A 204 5.36 -6.56 7.29
N ASP A 205 6.17 -5.64 6.79
CA ASP A 205 7.59 -5.84 6.57
C ASP A 205 8.36 -4.51 6.73
N SER A 206 9.67 -4.61 6.89
CA SER A 206 10.55 -3.46 7.06
C SER A 206 11.94 -3.70 6.49
N SER A 207 12.46 -2.67 5.84
CA SER A 207 13.82 -2.60 5.32
C SER A 207 14.51 -1.32 5.83
N LYS A 208 15.80 -1.20 5.56
CA LYS A 208 16.55 0.06 5.83
C LYS A 208 15.99 1.26 5.05
N GLN A 209 15.26 1.00 3.96
CA GLN A 209 14.72 2.04 3.08
C GLN A 209 13.33 2.49 3.50
N ALA A 210 12.45 1.55 3.84
CA ALA A 210 11.06 1.82 4.21
C ALA A 210 10.48 0.69 5.06
N TYR A 211 9.36 0.96 5.72
CA TYR A 211 8.52 -0.03 6.37
C TYR A 211 7.08 0.15 5.94
N GLY A 212 6.32 -0.94 5.92
CA GLY A 212 4.96 -0.91 5.40
C GLY A 212 4.11 -2.08 5.86
N ALA A 213 2.84 -1.99 5.47
CA ALA A 213 1.86 -3.04 5.66
C ALA A 213 0.90 -3.08 4.47
N CYS A 214 0.38 -4.26 4.13
CA CYS A 214 -0.65 -4.45 3.12
C CYS A 214 -1.74 -5.37 3.66
N ALA A 215 -2.99 -5.03 3.36
CA ALA A 215 -4.17 -5.74 3.85
C ALA A 215 -4.94 -6.38 2.69
N TYR A 216 -5.40 -7.60 2.91
CA TYR A 216 -6.18 -8.41 1.98
C TYR A 216 -7.47 -8.85 2.66
N VAL A 217 -8.55 -8.89 1.88
CA VAL A 217 -9.78 -9.58 2.25
C VAL A 217 -9.71 -10.98 1.68
N ARG A 218 -10.16 -11.98 2.43
CA ARG A 218 -10.23 -13.37 1.97
C ARG A 218 -11.62 -13.93 2.22
N TRP A 219 -12.26 -14.38 1.14
CA TRP A 219 -13.58 -14.99 1.18
C TRP A 219 -13.47 -16.49 0.90
N GLN A 220 -14.28 -17.29 1.59
CA GLN A 220 -14.55 -18.64 1.15
C GLN A 220 -15.51 -18.59 -0.05
N THR A 221 -15.20 -19.33 -1.11
CA THR A 221 -15.99 -19.36 -2.35
C THR A 221 -16.60 -20.72 -2.64
N SER A 222 -15.98 -21.79 -2.10
CA SER A 222 -16.56 -23.13 -2.05
C SER A 222 -15.92 -23.92 -0.91
N LYS A 223 -16.26 -25.21 -0.78
CA LYS A 223 -15.49 -26.12 0.08
C LYS A 223 -14.01 -26.05 -0.29
N ASP A 224 -13.17 -25.73 0.69
CA ASP A 224 -11.71 -25.63 0.59
C ASP A 224 -11.15 -24.74 -0.54
N LYS A 225 -11.94 -23.77 -1.03
CA LYS A 225 -11.48 -22.76 -2.00
C LYS A 225 -11.77 -21.37 -1.50
N PHE A 226 -10.79 -20.49 -1.71
CA PHE A 226 -10.82 -19.13 -1.22
C PHE A 226 -10.35 -18.14 -2.27
N ASP A 227 -10.94 -16.95 -2.27
CA ASP A 227 -10.54 -15.82 -3.09
C ASP A 227 -9.98 -14.74 -2.16
N ALA A 228 -8.79 -14.24 -2.47
CA ALA A 228 -8.16 -13.16 -1.75
C ALA A 228 -7.91 -11.98 -2.69
N ASN A 229 -8.13 -10.77 -2.19
CA ASN A 229 -7.90 -9.54 -2.95
C ASN A 229 -7.33 -8.44 -2.04
N VAL A 230 -6.40 -7.65 -2.57
CA VAL A 230 -5.79 -6.52 -1.88
C VAL A 230 -6.84 -5.44 -1.62
N ILE A 231 -6.88 -4.93 -0.40
CA ILE A 231 -7.76 -3.83 0.00
C ILE A 231 -7.01 -2.51 -0.08
N ILE A 232 -5.87 -2.46 0.59
CA ILE A 232 -5.09 -1.24 0.82
C ILE A 232 -3.66 -1.60 1.22
N ALA A 233 -2.71 -0.76 0.82
CA ALA A 233 -1.35 -0.82 1.36
C ALA A 233 -0.96 0.50 2.03
N LYS A 234 0.09 0.47 2.84
CA LYS A 234 0.74 1.68 3.37
C LYS A 234 2.23 1.43 3.43
N SER A 235 3.00 2.45 3.10
CA SER A 235 4.45 2.43 3.20
C SER A 235 4.96 3.79 3.64
N LYS A 236 5.99 3.78 4.48
CA LYS A 236 6.67 4.97 4.97
C LYS A 236 8.19 4.79 4.84
N ILE A 237 8.83 5.82 4.28
CA ILE A 237 10.28 5.90 4.19
C ILE A 237 10.87 5.85 5.60
N ALA A 238 11.87 5.00 5.79
CA ALA A 238 12.58 4.86 7.05
C ALA A 238 13.27 6.20 7.40
N PRO A 239 13.34 6.57 8.69
CA PRO A 239 13.98 7.82 9.08
C PRO A 239 15.43 7.93 8.59
N VAL A 240 15.89 9.16 8.32
CA VAL A 240 17.29 9.42 7.94
C VAL A 240 18.23 9.04 9.08
N LYS A 241 17.85 9.35 10.32
CA LYS A 241 18.52 8.82 11.51
C LYS A 241 18.29 7.30 11.56
N GLN A 242 19.37 6.54 11.45
CA GLN A 242 19.29 5.09 11.36
C GLN A 242 18.67 4.51 12.63
N LEU A 243 17.54 3.83 12.46
CA LEU A 243 16.98 2.91 13.44
C LEU A 243 17.54 1.52 13.18
N THR A 244 17.60 0.70 14.23
CA THR A 244 17.91 -0.72 14.09
C THR A 244 16.80 -1.44 13.33
N ILE A 245 17.13 -2.56 12.68
CA ILE A 245 16.15 -3.37 11.94
C ILE A 245 14.95 -3.78 12.83
N PRO A 246 15.13 -4.28 14.06
CA PRO A 246 13.99 -4.64 14.92
C PRO A 246 13.07 -3.46 15.25
N HIS A 247 13.62 -2.25 15.40
CA HIS A 247 12.80 -1.05 15.62
C HIS A 247 11.97 -0.66 14.37
N LEU A 248 12.52 -0.89 13.17
CA LEU A 248 11.80 -0.67 11.92
C LEU A 248 10.70 -1.72 11.74
N GLU A 249 11.02 -3.00 11.94
CA GLU A 249 10.05 -4.12 11.89
C GLU A 249 8.88 -3.86 12.85
N LEU A 250 9.14 -3.40 14.07
CA LEU A 250 8.10 -3.03 15.02
C LEU A 250 7.26 -1.82 14.55
N CYS A 251 7.84 -0.89 13.78
CA CYS A 251 7.07 0.19 13.15
C CYS A 251 6.17 -0.32 12.02
N GLY A 252 6.63 -1.32 11.25
CA GLY A 252 5.80 -2.03 10.27
C GLY A 252 4.60 -2.71 10.93
N ALA A 253 4.85 -3.46 12.02
CA ALA A 253 3.79 -4.09 12.81
C ALA A 253 2.79 -3.06 13.39
N LEU A 254 3.27 -1.95 13.93
CA LEU A 254 2.37 -0.89 14.41
C LEU A 254 1.51 -0.31 13.27
N MET A 255 2.06 -0.16 12.07
CA MET A 255 1.31 0.27 10.90
C MET A 255 0.19 -0.73 10.55
N ALA A 256 0.48 -2.03 10.61
CA ALA A 256 -0.52 -3.08 10.43
C ALA A 256 -1.64 -3.02 11.48
N ALA A 257 -1.32 -2.82 12.76
CA ALA A 257 -2.29 -2.68 13.83
C ALA A 257 -3.25 -1.49 13.64
N ARG A 258 -2.73 -0.34 13.21
CA ARG A 258 -3.54 0.84 12.87
C ARG A 258 -4.40 0.62 11.63
N LEU A 259 -3.89 -0.13 10.65
CA LEU A 259 -4.64 -0.50 9.46
C LEU A 259 -5.82 -1.41 9.81
N ARG A 260 -5.60 -2.42 10.66
CA ARG A 260 -6.64 -3.28 11.22
C ARG A 260 -7.77 -2.48 11.85
N GLU A 261 -7.45 -1.58 12.78
CA GLU A 261 -8.45 -0.76 13.46
C GLU A 261 -9.29 0.07 12.48
N SER A 262 -8.66 0.66 11.47
CA SER A 262 -9.36 1.42 10.43
C SER A 262 -10.28 0.51 9.61
N LEU A 263 -9.78 -0.63 9.13
CA LEU A 263 -10.56 -1.51 8.25
C LEU A 263 -11.75 -2.13 8.98
N VAL A 264 -11.55 -2.66 10.19
CA VAL A 264 -12.63 -3.26 10.98
C VAL A 264 -13.74 -2.24 11.28
N LYS A 265 -13.39 -0.95 11.42
CA LYS A 265 -14.36 0.11 11.67
C LYS A 265 -15.14 0.54 10.41
N GLU A 266 -14.47 0.62 9.26
CA GLU A 266 -15.05 1.22 8.05
C GLU A 266 -15.79 0.22 7.14
N PHE A 267 -15.53 -1.09 7.27
CA PHE A 267 -16.29 -2.11 6.52
C PHE A 267 -17.68 -2.34 7.11
N GLN A 268 -18.66 -2.52 6.23
CA GLN A 268 -20.07 -2.77 6.60
C GLN A 268 -20.35 -4.22 7.01
N TRP A 269 -19.46 -5.15 6.64
CA TRP A 269 -19.51 -6.55 7.07
C TRP A 269 -18.53 -6.79 8.20
N GLU A 270 -18.82 -7.82 9.01
CA GLU A 270 -17.94 -8.26 10.08
C GLU A 270 -16.88 -9.21 9.53
N PHE A 271 -15.63 -9.09 10.01
CA PHE A 271 -14.59 -10.07 9.72
C PHE A 271 -14.70 -11.23 10.69
N GLU A 272 -14.74 -12.47 10.18
CA GLU A 272 -14.75 -13.68 11.00
C GLU A 272 -13.46 -13.85 11.80
N SER A 273 -12.33 -13.47 11.19
CA SER A 273 -10.99 -13.67 11.74
C SER A 273 -10.03 -12.62 11.20
N VAL A 274 -9.05 -12.22 12.01
CA VAL A 274 -7.97 -11.32 11.61
C VAL A 274 -6.61 -12.00 11.80
N TYR A 275 -5.74 -11.89 10.79
CA TYR A 275 -4.38 -12.42 10.80
C TYR A 275 -3.37 -11.30 10.54
N HIS A 276 -2.54 -11.04 11.53
CA HIS A 276 -1.33 -10.23 11.38
C HIS A 276 -0.15 -11.14 11.08
N ILE A 277 0.47 -10.97 9.91
CA ILE A 277 1.58 -11.81 9.46
C ILE A 277 2.85 -10.97 9.41
N VAL A 278 3.87 -11.43 10.14
CA VAL A 278 5.22 -10.84 10.19
C VAL A 278 6.26 -11.91 9.91
N ASP A 279 7.44 -11.53 9.44
CA ASP A 279 8.57 -12.46 9.24
C ASP A 279 9.67 -12.32 10.32
N SER A 280 9.51 -11.36 11.24
CA SER A 280 10.38 -11.19 12.40
C SER A 280 9.83 -11.92 13.63
N LEU A 281 10.51 -13.01 14.02
CA LEU A 281 10.25 -13.71 15.29
C LEU A 281 10.45 -12.78 16.50
N ILE A 282 11.38 -11.82 16.41
CA ILE A 282 11.64 -10.84 17.46
C ILE A 282 10.40 -9.99 17.69
N VAL A 283 9.85 -9.39 16.63
CA VAL A 283 8.64 -8.56 16.73
C VAL A 283 7.45 -9.37 17.22
N ARG A 284 7.23 -10.58 16.68
CA ARG A 284 6.11 -11.42 17.12
C ARG A 284 6.18 -11.71 18.63
N SER A 285 7.37 -12.03 19.12
CA SER A 285 7.58 -12.36 20.54
C SER A 285 7.49 -11.13 21.43
N GLN A 286 7.96 -9.97 20.97
CA GLN A 286 7.79 -8.70 21.67
C GLN A 286 6.31 -8.36 21.87
N ILE A 287 5.48 -8.58 20.85
CA ILE A 287 4.03 -8.33 20.92
C ILE A 287 3.32 -9.25 21.92
N GLN A 288 3.86 -10.45 22.16
CA GLN A 288 3.33 -11.40 23.14
C GLN A 288 3.74 -11.08 24.59
N LYS A 289 4.83 -10.32 24.80
CA LYS A 289 5.31 -9.93 26.13
C LYS A 289 4.63 -8.65 26.62
N GLU A 290 4.65 -8.43 27.92
CA GLU A 290 4.17 -7.17 28.49
C GLU A 290 5.07 -6.00 28.11
N SER A 291 4.47 -4.85 27.77
CA SER A 291 5.19 -3.69 27.24
C SER A 291 6.17 -3.05 28.22
N HIS A 292 5.94 -3.16 29.53
CA HIS A 292 6.70 -2.47 30.57
C HIS A 292 8.16 -2.95 30.71
N GLY A 293 8.49 -4.14 30.20
CA GLY A 293 9.84 -4.71 30.22
C GLY A 293 10.79 -4.12 29.16
N PHE A 294 10.29 -3.26 28.27
CA PHE A 294 11.06 -2.70 27.16
C PHE A 294 11.43 -1.23 27.36
N ASN A 295 12.41 -0.76 26.58
CA ASN A 295 12.71 0.68 26.50
C ASN A 295 11.50 1.47 25.97
N ALA A 296 11.44 2.78 26.26
CA ALA A 296 10.29 3.62 25.94
C ALA A 296 9.86 3.59 24.45
N PHE A 297 10.79 3.45 23.50
CA PHE A 297 10.47 3.40 22.07
C PHE A 297 9.68 2.13 21.72
N VAL A 298 10.11 0.99 22.26
CA VAL A 298 9.52 -0.32 22.03
C VAL A 298 8.25 -0.49 22.85
N ALA A 299 8.29 -0.16 24.15
CA ALA A 299 7.16 -0.25 25.06
C ALA A 299 5.92 0.51 24.56
N ALA A 300 6.09 1.76 24.12
CA ALA A 300 4.98 2.57 23.63
C ALA A 300 4.30 1.97 22.38
N ARG A 301 5.08 1.36 21.49
CA ARG A 301 4.55 0.74 20.26
C ARG A 301 3.86 -0.58 20.53
N ILE A 302 4.45 -1.41 21.40
CA ILE A 302 3.83 -2.67 21.84
C ILE A 302 2.50 -2.39 22.54
N ALA A 303 2.47 -1.41 23.46
CA ALA A 303 1.25 -1.02 24.15
C ALA A 303 0.16 -0.60 23.14
N GLU A 304 0.50 0.21 22.13
CA GLU A 304 -0.47 0.60 21.11
C GLU A 304 -0.95 -0.59 20.26
N ILE A 305 -0.06 -1.52 19.89
CA ILE A 305 -0.41 -2.74 19.17
C ILE A 305 -1.38 -3.59 20.00
N GLN A 306 -1.09 -3.80 21.29
CA GLN A 306 -1.88 -4.62 22.20
C GLN A 306 -3.26 -4.01 22.50
N VAL A 307 -3.40 -2.68 22.44
CA VAL A 307 -4.70 -2.00 22.55
C VAL A 307 -5.55 -2.22 21.29
N LYS A 308 -4.93 -2.29 20.10
CA LYS A 308 -5.62 -2.33 18.81
C LYS A 308 -5.86 -3.73 18.26
N THR A 309 -5.14 -4.72 18.75
CA THR A 309 -5.10 -6.09 18.22
C THR A 309 -5.06 -7.10 19.35
N ASN A 310 -5.47 -8.33 19.08
CA ASN A 310 -5.26 -9.43 20.01
C ASN A 310 -3.88 -10.07 19.73
N PRO A 311 -3.00 -10.29 20.74
CA PRO A 311 -1.71 -10.96 20.53
C PRO A 311 -1.81 -12.32 19.83
N ARG A 312 -2.95 -13.03 19.93
CA ARG A 312 -3.21 -14.30 19.21
C ARG A 312 -3.48 -14.11 17.71
N GLU A 313 -3.75 -12.91 17.24
CA GLU A 313 -3.88 -12.59 15.82
C GLU A 313 -2.50 -12.52 15.12
N TRP A 314 -1.38 -12.57 15.86
CA TRP A 314 -0.03 -12.40 15.31
C TRP A 314 0.66 -13.72 15.00
N TRP A 315 1.06 -13.87 13.74
CA TRP A 315 1.67 -15.08 13.18
C TRP A 315 3.00 -14.75 12.54
N TRP A 316 3.94 -15.70 12.66
CA TRP A 316 5.18 -15.65 11.92
C TRP A 316 5.04 -16.37 10.57
N VAL A 317 5.70 -15.87 9.53
CA VAL A 317 5.89 -16.52 8.24
C VAL A 317 7.36 -16.44 7.83
N ASN A 318 7.85 -17.38 7.02
CA ASN A 318 9.16 -17.22 6.40
C ASN A 318 9.20 -15.97 5.49
N THR A 319 10.30 -15.20 5.52
CA THR A 319 10.49 -13.98 4.70
C THR A 319 10.19 -14.18 3.22
N ALA A 320 10.52 -15.35 2.63
CA ALA A 320 10.25 -15.62 1.21
C ALA A 320 8.75 -15.69 0.86
N GLN A 321 7.88 -15.85 1.86
CA GLN A 321 6.43 -15.90 1.71
C GLN A 321 5.75 -14.59 2.16
N ASN A 322 6.51 -13.61 2.68
CA ASN A 322 5.97 -12.33 3.14
C ASN A 322 5.80 -11.35 1.98
N ILE A 323 4.56 -11.16 1.52
CA ILE A 323 4.27 -10.24 0.40
C ILE A 323 4.50 -8.75 0.76
N ALA A 324 4.58 -8.42 2.05
CA ALA A 324 4.84 -7.04 2.48
C ALA A 324 6.24 -6.54 2.13
N ASP A 325 7.16 -7.40 1.65
CA ASP A 325 8.45 -6.97 1.08
C ASP A 325 8.26 -5.91 -0.02
N LEU A 326 7.20 -6.02 -0.81
CA LEU A 326 6.83 -5.04 -1.84
C LEU A 326 6.42 -3.68 -1.27
N THR A 327 6.11 -3.59 0.03
CA THR A 327 5.85 -2.32 0.72
C THR A 327 7.10 -1.67 1.31
N SER A 328 8.18 -2.44 1.47
CA SER A 328 9.44 -2.01 2.09
C SER A 328 10.57 -1.85 1.06
N LYS A 329 10.44 -2.46 -0.11
CA LYS A 329 11.38 -2.42 -1.25
C LYS A 329 10.65 -2.08 -2.56
N PRO A 330 11.23 -1.21 -3.40
CA PRO A 330 10.62 -0.83 -4.67
C PRO A 330 10.57 -2.01 -5.65
N CYS A 331 9.57 -2.00 -6.54
CA CYS A 331 9.42 -3.01 -7.59
C CYS A 331 8.96 -2.41 -8.92
N THR A 332 9.09 -3.18 -9.99
CA THR A 332 8.56 -2.82 -11.30
C THR A 332 7.02 -2.95 -11.33
N PRO A 333 6.31 -2.19 -12.19
CA PRO A 333 4.86 -2.28 -12.36
C PRO A 333 4.37 -3.71 -12.67
N GLU A 334 5.11 -4.47 -13.48
CA GLU A 334 4.78 -5.86 -13.82
C GLU A 334 4.56 -6.75 -12.57
N LYS A 335 5.33 -6.54 -11.50
CA LYS A 335 5.23 -7.34 -10.26
C LYS A 335 3.92 -7.14 -9.51
N ILE A 336 3.22 -6.04 -9.78
CA ILE A 336 1.92 -5.71 -9.16
C ILE A 336 0.76 -5.77 -10.17
N GLY A 337 1.01 -6.39 -11.34
CA GLY A 337 0.04 -6.56 -12.40
C GLY A 337 -1.14 -7.46 -12.06
N LYS A 338 -2.05 -7.57 -13.03
CA LYS A 338 -3.23 -8.44 -12.92
C LYS A 338 -2.79 -9.87 -12.59
N ASP A 339 -3.55 -10.51 -11.69
CA ASP A 339 -3.30 -11.87 -11.20
C ASP A 339 -1.97 -12.10 -10.45
N SER A 340 -1.21 -11.03 -10.17
CA SER A 340 0.00 -11.12 -9.37
C SER A 340 -0.29 -11.49 -7.91
N ALA A 341 0.73 -11.99 -7.22
CA ALA A 341 0.67 -12.23 -5.77
C ALA A 341 0.45 -10.93 -4.96
N TRP A 342 0.70 -9.76 -5.54
CA TRP A 342 0.38 -8.48 -4.90
C TRP A 342 -1.11 -8.18 -4.90
N GLN A 343 -1.82 -8.54 -5.96
CA GLN A 343 -3.27 -8.32 -6.04
C GLN A 343 -4.03 -9.42 -5.31
N ASN A 344 -3.69 -10.67 -5.58
CA ASN A 344 -4.42 -11.84 -5.07
C ASN A 344 -3.86 -12.37 -3.74
N GLY A 345 -2.77 -11.78 -3.25
CA GLY A 345 -1.99 -12.27 -2.13
C GLY A 345 -1.16 -13.52 -2.47
N PRO A 346 -0.32 -13.99 -1.52
CA PRO A 346 0.41 -15.24 -1.68
C PRO A 346 -0.52 -16.43 -1.96
N LYS A 347 -0.03 -17.40 -2.73
CA LYS A 347 -0.81 -18.59 -3.14
C LYS A 347 -1.47 -19.31 -1.96
N PHE A 348 -0.82 -19.37 -0.79
CA PHE A 348 -1.41 -20.04 0.37
C PHE A 348 -2.71 -19.39 0.85
N LEU A 349 -2.99 -18.12 0.54
CA LEU A 349 -4.27 -17.49 0.87
C LEU A 349 -5.46 -18.13 0.14
N THR A 350 -5.25 -18.86 -0.95
CA THR A 350 -6.32 -19.58 -1.64
C THR A 350 -6.57 -20.98 -1.06
N LEU A 351 -5.75 -21.41 -0.09
CA LEU A 351 -5.79 -22.71 0.57
C LEU A 351 -6.43 -22.62 1.97
N PRO A 352 -6.88 -23.74 2.56
CA PRO A 352 -7.27 -23.82 3.97
C PRO A 352 -6.16 -23.34 4.92
N ILE A 353 -6.54 -22.75 6.05
CA ILE A 353 -5.60 -22.19 7.04
C ILE A 353 -4.61 -23.24 7.58
N SER A 354 -5.03 -24.51 7.67
CA SER A 354 -4.16 -25.63 8.08
C SER A 354 -2.95 -25.86 7.17
N GLU A 355 -3.02 -25.39 5.93
CA GLU A 355 -1.94 -25.51 4.93
C GLU A 355 -1.08 -24.25 4.84
N TRP A 356 -1.39 -23.21 5.61
CA TRP A 356 -0.61 -21.98 5.57
C TRP A 356 0.76 -22.18 6.21
N PRO A 357 1.83 -21.63 5.62
CA PRO A 357 3.19 -21.74 6.16
C PRO A 357 3.43 -20.74 7.30
N ILE A 358 2.49 -20.64 8.25
CA ILE A 358 2.52 -19.70 9.37
C ILE A 358 2.60 -20.41 10.72
N SER A 359 3.20 -19.75 11.70
CA SER A 359 3.38 -20.33 13.03
C SER A 359 3.24 -19.29 14.15
N GLN A 360 2.51 -19.68 15.19
CA GLN A 360 2.49 -18.99 16.49
C GLN A 360 3.56 -19.49 17.45
N LYS A 361 4.22 -20.63 17.17
CA LYS A 361 5.21 -21.21 18.08
C LYS A 361 6.50 -20.39 18.07
N CYS A 362 7.00 -20.04 19.25
CA CYS A 362 8.33 -19.44 19.40
C CYS A 362 9.28 -20.56 19.78
N GLU A 363 10.24 -20.91 18.93
CA GLU A 363 11.27 -21.88 19.30
C GLU A 363 12.50 -21.23 19.97
N SER A 364 12.47 -19.92 20.24
CA SER A 364 13.55 -19.26 20.97
C SER A 364 13.04 -18.53 22.21
N GLU A 365 13.59 -18.93 23.36
CA GLU A 365 13.66 -18.08 24.55
C GLU A 365 14.44 -16.83 24.16
N LEU A 366 13.73 -15.76 23.78
CA LEU A 366 14.33 -14.44 23.72
C LEU A 366 14.70 -14.06 25.15
N THR A 367 15.97 -14.26 25.49
CA THR A 367 16.59 -13.77 26.72
C THR A 367 16.17 -12.32 26.92
N ASP A 368 15.70 -11.99 28.11
CA ASP A 368 15.09 -10.69 28.47
C ASP A 368 16.06 -9.49 28.39
N ARG A 369 17.22 -9.66 27.75
CA ARG A 369 18.24 -8.64 27.55
C ARG A 369 18.76 -8.73 26.11
N ILE A 370 18.14 -7.96 25.20
CA ILE A 370 18.76 -7.62 23.92
C ILE A 370 19.92 -6.65 24.23
N GLY A 371 21.06 -7.21 24.63
CA GLY A 371 22.32 -6.48 24.70
C GLY A 371 22.78 -6.15 23.28
N ILE A 372 23.09 -4.88 23.03
CA ILE A 372 23.70 -4.44 21.78
C ILE A 372 25.14 -4.99 21.76
N THR A 373 25.37 -6.13 21.13
CA THR A 373 26.74 -6.57 20.85
C THR A 373 27.28 -5.77 19.68
N MET A 374 28.03 -4.70 19.95
CA MET A 374 28.86 -4.04 18.95
C MET A 374 30.10 -4.90 18.70
N THR A 375 30.11 -5.66 17.61
CA THR A 375 31.36 -6.27 17.12
C THR A 375 32.19 -5.18 16.46
N VAL A 376 33.13 -4.60 17.20
CA VAL A 376 34.20 -3.77 16.64
C VAL A 376 35.17 -4.72 15.93
N ALA A 377 35.06 -4.80 14.60
CA ALA A 377 36.05 -5.49 13.79
C ALA A 377 37.38 -4.71 13.83
N LYS A 378 38.29 -5.13 14.71
CA LYS A 378 39.71 -4.79 14.58
C LYS A 378 40.28 -5.64 13.45
N VAL A 379 40.72 -4.97 12.39
CA VAL A 379 41.55 -5.54 11.32
C VAL A 379 42.86 -6.01 11.96
N ASN A 380 43.15 -7.31 11.88
CA ASN A 380 44.47 -7.82 11.52
C ASN A 380 44.48 -9.36 11.38
N GLN A 381 44.98 -9.77 10.21
CA GLN A 381 45.74 -10.97 9.88
C GLN A 381 45.09 -12.37 9.98
N ASP A 382 45.30 -13.07 8.86
CA ASP A 382 45.14 -14.49 8.58
C ASP A 382 45.09 -15.43 9.79
N ILE A 383 44.18 -16.41 9.75
CA ILE A 383 44.50 -17.84 9.90
C ILE A 383 43.26 -18.68 9.50
N THR A 384 43.58 -19.70 8.73
CA THR A 384 42.80 -20.84 8.26
C THR A 384 42.13 -21.65 9.37
N ASN A 385 40.96 -22.23 9.06
CA ASN A 385 40.38 -23.45 9.68
C ASN A 385 40.11 -23.45 11.20
N LEU A 386 38.83 -23.51 11.62
CA LEU A 386 38.20 -24.63 12.36
C LEU A 386 36.97 -24.24 13.23
N LYS A 387 35.98 -25.16 13.15
CA LYS A 387 35.05 -25.69 14.18
C LYS A 387 34.29 -24.72 15.10
N VAL A 388 32.98 -24.75 14.93
CA VAL A 388 31.97 -24.34 15.90
C VAL A 388 31.95 -25.35 17.05
N ILE A 389 32.21 -24.88 18.28
CA ILE A 389 31.88 -25.58 19.53
C ILE A 389 30.98 -24.63 20.31
N ALA A 390 29.79 -25.11 20.69
CA ALA A 390 28.90 -24.43 21.62
C ALA A 390 29.38 -24.71 23.05
N VAL A 391 29.36 -23.68 23.90
CA VAL A 391 29.48 -23.85 25.36
C VAL A 391 28.46 -22.92 26.03
N GLU A 392 27.84 -23.47 27.07
CA GLU A 392 26.64 -23.05 27.83
C GLU A 392 26.60 -21.60 28.32
#